data_AF-A0A8H6E2I6-F1
#
_entry.id   AF-A0A8H6E2I6-F1
#
_cell.length_a   1.000
_cell.length_b   1.000
_cell.length_c   1.000
_cell.angle_alpha   90.00
_cell.angle_beta   90.00
_cell.angle_gamma   90.00
#
_symmetry.space_group_name_H-M   'P 1'
#
loop_
_entity.id
_entity.type
_entity.pdbx_description
1 polymer ?
#
loop_
_entity_poly.entity_id
_entity_poly.type
_entity_poly.pdbx_seq_one_letter_code
_entity_poly.pdbx_strand_id
1 'polypeptide(L)'
;MLDSVDALLGSGSRLGLYGDESETSHSFNPIKEAYWTGYPHHRRTPFAVSPDGKSAYVAYLDASETDVHVQQVDVNTFEATGTSVTVSGAKEAGGLVAHNDGFVLLTNEAMPSGTINAPPSDTPVPVLYRYTDGKEAWKTWLGGPGVHETDGLSASPDLNGDLAYSKEAGLYGAYFVVTDYSGDAAGHFGDSIQYVAENGTLVTIAGASSSWGCSHNTGIAFESADEPPFASICAEDQGAIWLNTRTLGMSNDGVKISNENTTNGASGEPMGGMSGSYSALARFAKSSRYIFAWVSRGAMDISENTWMGSGYTHSQNRTNNRNVAISLFSDKYTKVGAQATSKIGAEDGDSQITWLTEGENDCSNAHAATFGDTTALVTWEEISDPTCDFVAMGCRGQFAGTFFQQVDSDGKKVGSPLKSTNTYVAGDMVTMADGRICWPYVNMNWDLSQAVYALSSPATTKMSFACINLTGASSNNITPSSSAASSTSVVSKSATLTNSSVASIGAAQSHSEVVADNCAATM
;
A
#
# COMPACT_ATOMS: atom_id res chain seq x y z
N MET A 1 -29.54 -5.10 12.98
CA MET A 1 -30.19 -4.09 13.86
C MET A 1 -29.07 -3.13 14.19
N LEU A 2 -29.09 -1.93 13.60
CA LEU A 2 -27.95 -1.01 13.53
C LEU A 2 -27.59 -0.45 14.91
N ASP A 3 -26.57 -0.99 15.56
CA ASP A 3 -25.90 -0.33 16.68
C ASP A 3 -24.74 0.51 16.12
N SER A 4 -25.06 1.64 15.48
CA SER A 4 -24.04 2.64 15.16
C SER A 4 -23.65 3.35 16.45
N VAL A 5 -22.52 2.97 17.05
CA VAL A 5 -21.95 3.74 18.16
C VAL A 5 -21.26 4.96 17.58
N ASP A 6 -22.01 6.06 17.47
CA ASP A 6 -21.49 7.36 17.07
C ASP A 6 -20.53 7.92 18.15
N ALA A 7 -19.24 7.97 17.85
CA ALA A 7 -18.28 8.74 18.64
C ALA A 7 -18.04 10.10 17.95
N LEU A 8 -18.18 11.20 18.72
CA LEU A 8 -18.02 12.58 18.25
C LEU A 8 -16.57 13.07 18.44
N LEU A 9 -15.98 13.69 17.41
CA LEU A 9 -14.76 14.49 17.55
C LEU A 9 -15.02 15.79 18.33
N GLY A 10 -13.98 16.33 18.96
CA GLY A 10 -13.96 17.71 19.48
C GLY A 10 -14.16 18.79 18.41
N SER A 11 -14.09 18.44 17.11
CA SER A 11 -14.40 19.30 15.95
C SER A 11 -15.74 18.98 15.27
N GLY A 12 -16.52 18.02 15.81
CA GLY A 12 -17.82 17.60 15.29
C GLY A 12 -17.82 16.31 14.46
N SER A 13 -16.71 15.91 13.81
CA SER A 13 -16.69 14.72 12.94
C SER A 13 -17.16 13.44 13.64
N ARG A 14 -17.77 12.52 12.89
CA ARG A 14 -18.41 11.30 13.42
C ARG A 14 -17.74 10.06 12.85
N LEU A 15 -17.37 9.13 13.72
CA LEU A 15 -16.99 7.77 13.36
C LEU A 15 -18.25 6.91 13.28
N GLY A 16 -18.57 6.44 12.08
CA GLY A 16 -19.62 5.45 11.84
C GLY A 16 -19.00 4.05 11.72
N LEU A 17 -19.62 3.07 12.39
CA LEU A 17 -19.18 1.68 12.38
C LEU A 17 -20.23 0.80 11.69
N TYR A 18 -19.75 -0.11 10.87
CA TYR A 18 -20.50 -1.11 10.11
C TYR A 18 -19.88 -2.47 10.44
N GLY A 19 -20.30 -3.02 11.59
CA GLY A 19 -19.69 -4.21 12.18
C GLY A 19 -20.18 -5.49 11.52
N ASP A 20 -19.24 -6.32 11.05
CA ASP A 20 -19.46 -7.66 10.50
C ASP A 20 -20.50 -7.73 9.34
N GLU A 21 -20.67 -6.63 8.61
CA GLU A 21 -21.70 -6.47 7.57
C GLU A 21 -21.36 -7.27 6.29
N SER A 22 -20.08 -7.44 5.97
CA SER A 22 -19.67 -8.24 4.81
C SER A 22 -19.28 -9.66 5.24
N GLU A 23 -20.02 -10.65 4.73
CA GLU A 23 -19.63 -12.05 4.79
C GLU A 23 -18.84 -12.41 3.53
N THR A 24 -17.54 -12.65 3.71
CA THR A 24 -16.65 -13.11 2.65
C THR A 24 -16.95 -14.57 2.31
N SER A 25 -16.82 -14.93 1.03
CA SER A 25 -17.09 -16.29 0.55
C SER A 25 -16.06 -17.32 1.06
N HIS A 26 -14.89 -16.83 1.49
CA HIS A 26 -13.78 -17.62 1.98
C HIS A 26 -13.24 -16.97 3.26
N SER A 27 -12.77 -17.80 4.19
CA SER A 27 -12.13 -17.29 5.41
C SER A 27 -10.77 -16.69 5.10
N PHE A 28 -10.35 -15.68 5.85
CA PHE A 28 -9.03 -15.06 5.75
C PHE A 28 -8.41 -14.88 7.14
N ASN A 29 -7.07 -14.79 7.17
CA ASN A 29 -6.31 -14.51 8.39
C ASN A 29 -6.07 -13.00 8.50
N PRO A 30 -6.66 -12.29 9.47
CA PRO A 30 -6.49 -10.83 9.58
C PRO A 30 -5.12 -10.41 10.13
N ILE A 31 -4.32 -11.37 10.59
CA ILE A 31 -3.00 -11.14 11.20
C ILE A 31 -1.93 -11.78 10.32
N LYS A 32 -0.82 -11.06 10.13
CA LYS A 32 0.43 -11.58 9.57
C LYS A 32 1.57 -11.22 10.53
N GLU A 33 2.59 -12.05 10.56
CA GLU A 33 3.77 -11.78 11.38
C GLU A 33 4.72 -10.82 10.66
N ALA A 34 5.29 -9.87 11.41
CA ALA A 34 6.44 -9.11 10.95
C ALA A 34 7.65 -10.03 10.78
N TYR A 35 8.29 -9.97 9.61
CA TYR A 35 9.37 -10.88 9.22
C TYR A 35 10.50 -10.99 10.27
N TRP A 36 10.94 -9.86 10.84
CA TRP A 36 12.09 -9.85 11.74
C TRP A 36 11.76 -10.16 13.19
N THR A 37 10.57 -9.79 13.66
CA THR A 37 10.22 -9.82 15.09
C THR A 37 9.18 -10.89 15.42
N GLY A 38 8.46 -11.38 14.42
CA GLY A 38 7.27 -12.21 14.59
C GLY A 38 6.08 -11.44 15.19
N TYR A 39 6.15 -10.11 15.32
CA TYR A 39 5.09 -9.32 15.96
C TYR A 39 3.85 -9.18 15.07
N PRO A 40 2.65 -9.02 15.65
CA PRO A 40 1.41 -8.98 14.90
C PRO A 40 1.28 -7.70 14.06
N HIS A 41 1.04 -7.87 12.76
CA HIS A 41 0.66 -6.82 11.82
C HIS A 41 -0.69 -7.17 11.20
N HIS A 42 -1.45 -6.14 10.80
CA HIS A 42 -2.67 -6.38 10.03
C HIS A 42 -2.30 -7.01 8.69
N ARG A 43 -3.02 -8.06 8.32
CA ARG A 43 -2.96 -8.57 6.95
C ARG A 43 -3.75 -7.62 6.05
N ARG A 44 -3.17 -7.36 4.88
CA ARG A 44 -3.65 -6.39 3.92
C ARG A 44 -5.03 -6.72 3.37
N THR A 45 -5.84 -5.67 3.29
CA THR A 45 -7.18 -5.71 2.70
C THR A 45 -7.41 -4.48 1.82
N PRO A 46 -6.82 -4.41 0.60
CA PRO A 46 -7.01 -3.27 -0.30
C PRO A 46 -8.49 -2.99 -0.55
N PHE A 47 -8.85 -1.71 -0.52
CA PHE A 47 -10.22 -1.24 -0.68
C PHE A 47 -10.26 -0.12 -1.71
N ALA A 48 -11.24 -0.15 -2.61
CA ALA A 48 -11.37 0.86 -3.65
C ALA A 48 -12.83 1.15 -4.00
N VAL A 49 -13.13 2.40 -4.37
CA VAL A 49 -14.44 2.86 -4.82
C VAL A 49 -14.40 3.28 -6.29
N SER A 50 -15.43 2.94 -7.05
CA SER A 50 -15.53 3.29 -8.47
C SER A 50 -15.61 4.81 -8.66
N PRO A 51 -15.15 5.34 -9.81
CA PRO A 51 -15.22 6.78 -10.10
C PRO A 51 -16.62 7.40 -10.05
N ASP A 52 -17.67 6.60 -10.32
CA ASP A 52 -19.06 7.07 -10.20
C ASP A 52 -19.64 6.94 -8.78
N GLY A 53 -18.88 6.38 -7.84
CA GLY A 53 -19.24 6.22 -6.44
C GLY A 53 -20.29 5.14 -6.16
N LYS A 54 -20.59 4.26 -7.12
CA LYS A 54 -21.68 3.29 -7.01
C LYS A 54 -21.24 1.87 -6.66
N SER A 55 -19.98 1.55 -6.87
CA SER A 55 -19.41 0.24 -6.56
C SER A 55 -18.19 0.42 -5.67
N ALA A 56 -18.01 -0.47 -4.72
CA ALA A 56 -16.77 -0.60 -3.98
C ALA A 56 -16.35 -2.07 -3.92
N TYR A 57 -15.05 -2.30 -3.79
CA TYR A 57 -14.46 -3.64 -3.81
C TYR A 57 -13.42 -3.75 -2.70
N VAL A 58 -13.38 -4.90 -2.05
CA VAL A 58 -12.34 -5.29 -1.09
C VAL A 58 -11.62 -6.54 -1.61
N ALA A 59 -10.29 -6.52 -1.56
CA ALA A 59 -9.46 -7.67 -1.88
C ALA A 59 -8.90 -8.31 -0.60
N TYR A 60 -8.82 -9.63 -0.55
CA TYR A 60 -8.23 -10.36 0.58
C TYR A 60 -7.61 -11.69 0.13
N LEU A 61 -6.51 -12.07 0.77
CA LEU A 61 -5.90 -13.40 0.63
C LEU A 61 -6.65 -14.39 1.53
N ASP A 62 -7.01 -15.55 1.01
CA ASP A 62 -7.66 -16.59 1.81
C ASP A 62 -6.77 -17.14 2.92
N ALA A 63 -7.39 -17.82 3.89
CA ALA A 63 -6.70 -18.37 5.06
C ALA A 63 -5.78 -19.55 4.70
N SER A 64 -5.92 -20.13 3.49
CA SER A 64 -4.99 -21.13 2.94
C SER A 64 -3.77 -20.51 2.29
N GLU A 65 -3.72 -19.19 2.13
CA GLU A 65 -2.65 -18.44 1.47
C GLU A 65 -2.40 -18.93 0.03
N THR A 66 -3.49 -19.31 -0.65
CA THR A 66 -3.43 -19.88 -1.99
C THR A 66 -4.07 -19.02 -3.05
N ASP A 67 -5.16 -18.34 -2.71
CA ASP A 67 -5.92 -17.54 -3.66
C ASP A 67 -6.28 -16.17 -3.07
N VAL A 68 -6.31 -15.17 -3.94
CA VAL A 68 -6.83 -13.83 -3.62
C VAL A 68 -8.26 -13.73 -4.14
N HIS A 69 -9.15 -13.19 -3.31
CA HIS A 69 -10.53 -12.93 -3.65
C HIS A 69 -10.81 -11.43 -3.68
N VAL A 70 -11.67 -11.01 -4.61
CA VAL A 70 -12.18 -9.64 -4.67
C VAL A 70 -13.70 -9.68 -4.56
N GLN A 71 -14.20 -9.05 -3.50
CA GLN A 71 -15.62 -9.01 -3.15
C GLN A 71 -16.15 -7.59 -3.39
N GLN A 72 -17.22 -7.48 -4.19
CA GLN A 72 -17.96 -6.22 -4.31
C GLN A 72 -18.79 -6.00 -3.03
N VAL A 73 -18.87 -4.75 -2.56
CA VAL A 73 -19.67 -4.35 -1.40
C VAL A 73 -20.57 -3.18 -1.73
N ASP A 74 -21.73 -3.08 -1.08
CA ASP A 74 -22.61 -1.92 -1.19
C ASP A 74 -21.93 -0.68 -0.57
N VAL A 75 -21.96 0.45 -1.25
CA VAL A 75 -21.25 1.67 -0.82
C VAL A 75 -21.87 2.37 0.41
N ASN A 76 -23.09 1.98 0.80
CA ASN A 76 -23.80 2.55 1.94
C ASN A 76 -23.84 1.60 3.14
N THR A 77 -24.07 0.31 2.90
CA THR A 77 -24.17 -0.71 3.97
C THR A 77 -22.91 -1.52 4.16
N PHE A 78 -22.03 -1.56 3.15
CA PHE A 78 -20.86 -2.45 3.08
C PHE A 78 -21.17 -3.94 3.11
N GLU A 79 -22.44 -4.33 2.92
CA GLU A 79 -22.80 -5.73 2.73
C GLU A 79 -22.19 -6.25 1.43
N ALA A 80 -21.75 -7.52 1.44
CA ALA A 80 -21.24 -8.19 0.25
C ALA A 80 -22.34 -8.28 -0.83
N THR A 81 -22.01 -7.86 -2.05
CA THR A 81 -22.90 -7.92 -3.21
C THR A 81 -22.30 -8.76 -4.33
N GLY A 82 -23.14 -9.48 -5.07
CA GLY A 82 -22.69 -10.31 -6.19
C GLY A 82 -21.83 -11.51 -5.76
N THR A 83 -21.07 -12.06 -6.71
CA THR A 83 -20.15 -13.19 -6.49
C THR A 83 -18.73 -12.68 -6.44
N SER A 84 -17.96 -13.12 -5.44
CA SER A 84 -16.52 -12.84 -5.36
C SER A 84 -15.78 -13.38 -6.59
N VAL A 85 -14.86 -12.60 -7.14
CA VAL A 85 -13.88 -13.07 -8.12
C VAL A 85 -12.74 -13.75 -7.37
N THR A 86 -12.30 -14.93 -7.83
CA THR A 86 -11.11 -15.62 -7.31
C THR A 86 -10.00 -15.55 -8.34
N VAL A 87 -8.82 -15.08 -7.92
CA VAL A 87 -7.58 -15.16 -8.69
C VAL A 87 -6.76 -16.30 -8.11
N SER A 88 -6.75 -17.44 -8.80
CA SER A 88 -6.15 -18.66 -8.28
C SER A 88 -4.62 -18.62 -8.32
N GLY A 89 -3.97 -19.10 -7.26
CA GLY A 89 -2.51 -19.13 -7.13
C GLY A 89 -1.89 -17.79 -6.70
N ALA A 90 -2.71 -16.76 -6.52
CA ALA A 90 -2.30 -15.45 -6.02
C ALA A 90 -1.88 -15.52 -4.55
N LYS A 91 -0.76 -14.88 -4.21
CA LYS A 91 -0.14 -14.99 -2.87
C LYS A 91 -0.28 -13.76 -1.98
N GLU A 92 -0.81 -12.66 -2.50
CA GLU A 92 -0.94 -11.42 -1.75
C GLU A 92 -1.85 -10.42 -2.46
N ALA A 93 -2.71 -9.71 -1.72
CA ALA A 93 -3.47 -8.60 -2.26
C ALA A 93 -2.62 -7.31 -2.20
N GLY A 94 -1.88 -7.04 -3.27
CA GLY A 94 -0.88 -5.97 -3.36
C GLY A 94 -1.42 -4.58 -3.69
N GLY A 95 -2.69 -4.44 -4.09
CA GLY A 95 -3.33 -3.14 -4.33
C GLY A 95 -4.56 -3.29 -5.20
N LEU A 96 -5.49 -2.34 -5.13
CA LEU A 96 -6.79 -2.42 -5.81
C LEU A 96 -7.21 -1.07 -6.36
N VAL A 97 -7.65 -1.06 -7.62
CA VAL A 97 -8.31 0.09 -8.26
C VAL A 97 -9.68 -0.33 -8.73
N ALA A 98 -10.71 0.41 -8.36
CA ALA A 98 -12.07 0.16 -8.82
C ALA A 98 -12.40 0.97 -10.08
N HIS A 99 -13.18 0.36 -10.97
CA HIS A 99 -13.79 0.97 -12.14
C HIS A 99 -15.30 0.80 -12.09
N ASN A 100 -16.03 1.54 -12.92
CA ASN A 100 -17.50 1.43 -12.98
C ASN A 100 -17.96 0.05 -13.50
N ASP A 101 -17.09 -0.68 -14.17
CA ASP A 101 -17.35 -1.98 -14.80
C ASP A 101 -16.54 -3.13 -14.16
N GLY A 102 -15.82 -2.89 -13.06
CA GLY A 102 -14.99 -3.91 -12.41
C GLY A 102 -13.82 -3.33 -11.64
N PHE A 103 -12.65 -3.97 -11.71
CA PHE A 103 -11.48 -3.56 -10.93
C PHE A 103 -10.16 -4.00 -11.58
N VAL A 104 -9.07 -3.39 -11.15
CA VAL A 104 -7.70 -3.86 -11.36
C VAL A 104 -7.08 -4.27 -10.03
N LEU A 105 -6.50 -5.46 -9.98
CA LEU A 105 -5.83 -6.02 -8.81
C LEU A 105 -4.33 -6.15 -9.09
N LEU A 106 -3.51 -5.63 -8.18
CA LEU A 106 -2.09 -5.97 -8.07
C LEU A 106 -1.95 -7.18 -7.14
N THR A 107 -1.31 -8.23 -7.63
CA THR A 107 -1.03 -9.47 -6.88
C THR A 107 0.31 -10.07 -7.36
N ASN A 108 0.73 -11.18 -6.76
CA ASN A 108 1.85 -11.99 -7.21
C ASN A 108 1.40 -13.45 -7.34
N GLU A 109 1.98 -14.17 -8.30
CA GLU A 109 1.72 -15.60 -8.47
C GLU A 109 2.87 -16.26 -9.24
N ALA A 110 2.95 -17.59 -9.21
CA ALA A 110 3.92 -18.32 -10.01
C ALA A 110 3.64 -18.17 -11.52
N MET A 111 4.70 -18.01 -12.31
CA MET A 111 4.55 -18.01 -13.77
C MET A 111 4.14 -19.40 -14.29
N PRO A 112 3.50 -19.48 -15.47
CA PRO A 112 3.11 -20.76 -16.05
C PRO A 112 4.30 -21.71 -16.21
N SER A 113 4.08 -22.99 -15.90
CA SER A 113 5.10 -24.03 -16.09
C SER A 113 5.64 -24.04 -17.52
N GLY A 114 6.96 -24.15 -17.67
CA GLY A 114 7.64 -24.11 -18.96
C GLY A 114 8.02 -22.71 -19.46
N THR A 115 7.72 -21.66 -18.68
CA THR A 115 8.21 -20.30 -18.98
C THR A 115 9.74 -20.26 -18.92
N ILE A 116 10.38 -19.84 -20.01
CA ILE A 116 11.84 -19.73 -20.10
C ILE A 116 12.29 -18.59 -19.20
N ASN A 117 13.35 -18.83 -18.40
CA ASN A 117 13.89 -17.87 -17.42
C ASN A 117 12.91 -17.46 -16.31
N ALA A 118 11.86 -18.26 -16.05
CA ALA A 118 11.03 -18.07 -14.88
C ALA A 118 11.87 -18.12 -13.59
N PRO A 119 11.44 -17.44 -12.52
CA PRO A 119 12.08 -17.55 -11.22
C PRO A 119 12.19 -19.02 -10.76
N PRO A 120 13.25 -19.38 -10.02
CA PRO A 120 13.40 -20.73 -9.49
C PRO A 120 12.27 -21.08 -8.51
N SER A 121 11.97 -22.37 -8.39
CA SER A 121 11.05 -22.92 -7.38
C SER A 121 9.64 -22.28 -7.37
N ASP A 122 9.14 -21.92 -8.55
CA ASP A 122 7.84 -21.26 -8.72
C ASP A 122 7.70 -19.96 -7.89
N THR A 123 8.81 -19.26 -7.64
CA THR A 123 8.82 -18.00 -6.88
C THR A 123 7.87 -16.98 -7.54
N PRO A 124 6.91 -16.39 -6.79
CA PRO A 124 5.90 -15.51 -7.35
C PRO A 124 6.45 -14.26 -8.05
N VAL A 125 5.82 -13.87 -9.16
CA VAL A 125 6.11 -12.66 -9.94
C VAL A 125 4.93 -11.69 -9.82
N PRO A 126 5.19 -10.37 -9.68
CA PRO A 126 4.13 -9.36 -9.61
C PRO A 126 3.34 -9.27 -10.92
N VAL A 127 2.03 -9.09 -10.82
CA VAL A 127 1.10 -9.11 -11.94
C VAL A 127 -0.11 -8.21 -11.68
N LEU A 128 -0.58 -7.53 -12.73
CA LEU A 128 -1.88 -6.88 -12.73
C LEU A 128 -2.92 -7.74 -13.42
N TYR A 129 -4.09 -7.87 -12.80
CA TYR A 129 -5.30 -8.42 -13.39
C TYR A 129 -6.34 -7.33 -13.55
N ARG A 130 -6.95 -7.23 -14.73
CA ARG A 130 -8.18 -6.46 -14.93
C ARG A 130 -9.35 -7.39 -15.04
N TYR A 131 -10.37 -7.12 -14.23
CA TYR A 131 -11.68 -7.73 -14.37
C TYR A 131 -12.70 -6.70 -14.86
N THR A 132 -13.54 -7.12 -15.80
CA THR A 132 -14.66 -6.35 -16.34
C THR A 132 -15.90 -7.25 -16.34
N ASP A 133 -16.98 -6.79 -15.74
CA ASP A 133 -18.23 -7.55 -15.57
C ASP A 133 -18.00 -8.96 -15.00
N GLY A 134 -17.07 -9.08 -14.04
CA GLY A 134 -16.71 -10.33 -13.37
C GLY A 134 -15.85 -11.29 -14.19
N LYS A 135 -15.30 -10.87 -15.34
CA LYS A 135 -14.41 -11.69 -16.18
C LYS A 135 -13.06 -11.04 -16.37
N GLU A 136 -12.00 -11.85 -16.44
CA GLU A 136 -10.68 -11.37 -16.80
C GLU A 136 -10.70 -10.73 -18.20
N ALA A 137 -10.34 -9.45 -18.27
CA ALA A 137 -10.21 -8.71 -19.51
C ALA A 137 -8.77 -8.75 -20.02
N TRP A 138 -7.80 -8.61 -19.11
CA TRP A 138 -6.37 -8.76 -19.41
C TRP A 138 -5.57 -9.05 -18.14
N LYS A 139 -4.36 -9.55 -18.36
CA LYS A 139 -3.33 -9.86 -17.35
C LYS A 139 -1.97 -9.38 -17.85
N THR A 140 -1.19 -8.74 -16.98
CA THR A 140 0.10 -8.14 -17.34
C THR A 140 1.14 -8.41 -16.26
N TRP A 141 2.19 -9.16 -16.60
CA TRP A 141 3.35 -9.36 -15.72
C TRP A 141 4.13 -8.06 -15.55
N LEU A 142 4.58 -7.81 -14.32
CA LEU A 142 5.32 -6.61 -13.93
C LEU A 142 6.79 -6.91 -13.58
N GLY A 143 7.20 -8.17 -13.69
CA GLY A 143 8.57 -8.64 -13.48
C GLY A 143 8.82 -9.92 -14.27
N GLY A 144 9.94 -10.57 -14.00
CA GLY A 144 10.35 -11.78 -14.70
C GLY A 144 10.67 -11.57 -16.19
N PRO A 145 10.66 -12.65 -16.99
CA PRO A 145 11.05 -12.61 -18.41
C PRO A 145 10.21 -11.63 -19.22
N GLY A 146 10.86 -10.89 -20.11
CA GLY A 146 10.24 -9.85 -20.94
C GLY A 146 9.99 -8.51 -20.23
N VAL A 147 10.36 -8.37 -18.95
CA VAL A 147 10.25 -7.12 -18.20
C VAL A 147 11.65 -6.68 -17.75
N HIS A 148 12.16 -5.61 -18.38
CA HIS A 148 13.48 -5.02 -18.09
C HIS A 148 14.65 -6.02 -18.05
N GLU A 149 14.66 -7.02 -18.93
CA GLU A 149 15.65 -8.13 -18.91
C GLU A 149 17.11 -7.67 -18.95
N THR A 150 17.38 -6.47 -19.49
CA THR A 150 18.73 -5.89 -19.54
C THR A 150 19.27 -5.50 -18.17
N ASP A 151 18.39 -5.25 -17.22
CA ASP A 151 18.74 -4.72 -15.90
C ASP A 151 18.89 -5.85 -14.88
N GLY A 152 18.31 -7.01 -15.18
CA GLY A 152 18.13 -8.12 -14.25
C GLY A 152 16.73 -8.70 -14.41
N LEU A 153 16.48 -9.83 -13.78
CA LEU A 153 15.14 -10.40 -13.73
C LEU A 153 14.71 -10.43 -12.28
N SER A 154 13.50 -9.94 -12.03
CA SER A 154 12.98 -9.70 -10.70
C SER A 154 11.71 -10.51 -10.43
N ALA A 155 11.56 -10.94 -9.17
CA ALA A 155 10.38 -11.59 -8.62
C ALA A 155 9.89 -10.82 -7.39
N SER A 156 8.69 -11.11 -6.90
CA SER A 156 8.15 -10.49 -5.68
C SER A 156 7.52 -11.57 -4.79
N PRO A 157 8.32 -12.42 -4.11
CA PRO A 157 7.78 -13.43 -3.20
C PRO A 157 6.96 -12.80 -2.07
N ASP A 158 7.45 -11.70 -1.53
CA ASP A 158 6.78 -10.86 -0.53
C ASP A 158 6.32 -9.56 -1.19
N LEU A 159 5.15 -9.59 -1.82
CA LEU A 159 4.64 -8.43 -2.57
C LEU A 159 4.19 -7.31 -1.61
N ASN A 160 5.10 -6.54 -1.03
CA ASN A 160 4.75 -5.24 -0.47
C ASN A 160 4.58 -4.25 -1.63
N GLY A 161 3.35 -3.82 -1.88
CA GLY A 161 2.97 -3.15 -3.12
C GLY A 161 1.91 -2.09 -2.88
N ASP A 162 1.82 -1.14 -3.81
CA ASP A 162 0.81 -0.10 -3.88
C ASP A 162 0.42 0.14 -5.36
N LEU A 163 -0.86 0.43 -5.59
CA LEU A 163 -1.45 0.52 -6.93
C LEU A 163 -2.28 1.81 -7.04
N ALA A 164 -1.87 2.67 -7.96
CA ALA A 164 -2.58 3.91 -8.25
C ALA A 164 -3.03 3.97 -9.71
N TYR A 165 -4.16 4.62 -9.97
CA TYR A 165 -4.64 4.88 -11.32
C TYR A 165 -4.86 6.36 -11.52
N SER A 166 -4.39 6.87 -12.66
CA SER A 166 -4.67 8.22 -13.12
C SER A 166 -5.44 8.17 -14.42
N LYS A 167 -6.69 8.64 -14.37
CA LYS A 167 -7.51 8.83 -15.57
C LYS A 167 -6.91 9.84 -16.54
N GLU A 168 -6.26 10.88 -16.02
CA GLU A 168 -5.62 11.92 -16.83
C GLU A 168 -4.40 11.35 -17.57
N ALA A 169 -3.59 10.54 -16.89
CA ALA A 169 -2.44 9.88 -17.52
C ALA A 169 -2.87 8.69 -18.41
N GLY A 170 -4.05 8.11 -18.19
CA GLY A 170 -4.49 6.87 -18.83
C GLY A 170 -3.64 5.66 -18.42
N LEU A 171 -3.12 5.67 -17.19
CA LEU A 171 -2.14 4.71 -16.70
C LEU A 171 -2.49 4.21 -15.29
N TYR A 172 -2.30 2.92 -15.09
CA TYR A 172 -2.02 2.34 -13.78
C TYR A 172 -0.53 2.48 -13.51
N GLY A 173 -0.15 2.90 -12.31
CA GLY A 173 1.19 2.76 -11.78
C GLY A 173 1.17 1.76 -10.64
N ALA A 174 2.10 0.81 -10.64
CA ALA A 174 2.30 -0.15 -9.57
C ALA A 174 3.71 0.05 -9.02
N TYR A 175 3.82 0.23 -7.70
CA TYR A 175 5.08 0.29 -6.99
C TYR A 175 5.16 -0.88 -6.03
N PHE A 176 6.22 -1.69 -6.10
CA PHE A 176 6.30 -2.90 -5.29
C PHE A 176 7.75 -3.33 -5.01
N VAL A 177 7.91 -4.10 -3.94
CA VAL A 177 9.18 -4.71 -3.55
C VAL A 177 9.52 -5.88 -4.47
N VAL A 178 10.81 -6.00 -4.80
CA VAL A 178 11.36 -7.05 -5.66
C VAL A 178 12.57 -7.74 -5.05
N THR A 179 12.80 -8.97 -5.49
CA THR A 179 14.03 -9.74 -5.31
C THR A 179 14.54 -10.13 -6.68
N ASP A 180 15.76 -9.70 -7.02
CA ASP A 180 16.38 -10.05 -8.29
C ASP A 180 16.93 -11.47 -8.23
N TYR A 181 16.67 -12.27 -9.25
CA TYR A 181 17.16 -13.63 -9.39
C TYR A 181 18.15 -13.80 -10.55
N SER A 182 18.45 -12.71 -11.27
CA SER A 182 19.52 -12.63 -12.26
C SER A 182 20.01 -11.19 -12.41
N GLY A 183 21.16 -10.98 -13.06
CA GLY A 183 21.77 -9.66 -13.21
C GLY A 183 22.70 -9.30 -12.04
N ASP A 184 23.17 -8.05 -12.00
CA ASP A 184 24.14 -7.60 -11.00
C ASP A 184 23.54 -7.49 -9.60
N ALA A 185 22.22 -7.35 -9.49
CA ALA A 185 21.48 -7.32 -8.23
C ALA A 185 20.95 -8.71 -7.81
N ALA A 186 21.34 -9.80 -8.47
CA ALA A 186 20.88 -11.14 -8.14
C ALA A 186 21.11 -11.50 -6.65
N GLY A 187 20.05 -11.88 -5.96
CA GLY A 187 20.03 -12.22 -4.54
C GLY A 187 19.81 -11.01 -3.61
N HIS A 188 19.68 -9.80 -4.14
CA HIS A 188 19.37 -8.61 -3.35
C HIS A 188 17.86 -8.32 -3.33
N PHE A 189 17.46 -7.37 -2.46
CA PHE A 189 16.12 -6.82 -2.38
C PHE A 189 16.11 -5.35 -2.79
N GLY A 190 15.05 -4.95 -3.47
CA GLY A 190 14.85 -3.59 -3.95
C GLY A 190 13.38 -3.30 -4.14
N ASP A 191 13.08 -2.29 -4.96
CA ASP A 191 11.73 -1.98 -5.38
C ASP A 191 11.67 -1.60 -6.86
N SER A 192 10.47 -1.62 -7.43
CA SER A 192 10.24 -1.44 -8.85
C SER A 192 8.94 -0.69 -9.10
N ILE A 193 8.98 0.26 -10.04
CA ILE A 193 7.80 1.01 -10.49
C ILE A 193 7.50 0.64 -11.93
N GLN A 194 6.29 0.13 -12.18
CA GLN A 194 5.80 -0.24 -13.50
C GLN A 194 4.54 0.53 -13.86
N TYR A 195 4.36 0.82 -15.15
CA TYR A 195 3.16 1.48 -15.67
C TYR A 195 2.45 0.60 -16.69
N VAL A 196 1.13 0.50 -16.57
CA VAL A 196 0.29 -0.28 -17.48
C VAL A 196 -0.80 0.63 -18.04
N ALA A 197 -0.97 0.63 -19.36
CA ALA A 197 -2.05 1.36 -20.01
C ALA A 197 -3.41 0.69 -19.77
N GLU A 198 -4.51 1.40 -19.99
CA GLU A 198 -5.88 0.89 -19.77
C GLU A 198 -6.21 -0.42 -20.50
N ASN A 199 -5.53 -0.68 -21.62
CA ASN A 199 -5.66 -1.89 -22.43
C ASN A 199 -4.77 -3.07 -21.96
N GLY A 200 -4.06 -2.93 -20.83
CA GLY A 200 -3.16 -3.96 -20.29
C GLY A 200 -1.73 -3.91 -20.86
N THR A 201 -1.39 -2.95 -21.71
CA THR A 201 -0.03 -2.86 -22.27
C THR A 201 0.94 -2.32 -21.20
N LEU A 202 2.01 -3.07 -20.90
CA LEU A 202 3.13 -2.57 -20.10
C LEU A 202 3.85 -1.44 -20.86
N VAL A 203 4.06 -0.31 -20.19
CA VAL A 203 4.67 0.89 -20.76
C VAL A 203 5.95 1.21 -20.00
N THR A 204 7.08 1.19 -20.71
CA THR A 204 8.35 1.69 -20.18
C THR A 204 8.46 3.18 -20.42
N ILE A 205 8.52 3.95 -19.34
CA ILE A 205 8.57 5.42 -19.36
C ILE A 205 9.91 5.86 -18.78
N ALA A 206 10.74 6.47 -19.61
CA ALA A 206 12.06 6.94 -19.19
C ALA A 206 11.94 7.94 -18.02
N GLY A 207 12.65 7.69 -16.92
CA GLY A 207 12.59 8.51 -15.71
C GLY A 207 11.33 8.31 -14.87
N ALA A 208 10.51 7.29 -15.16
CA ALA A 208 9.38 6.90 -14.31
C ALA A 208 9.31 5.39 -14.04
N SER A 209 9.54 4.54 -15.04
CA SER A 209 9.64 3.10 -14.85
C SER A 209 11.02 2.74 -14.26
N SER A 210 11.05 1.79 -13.32
CA SER A 210 12.27 1.24 -12.75
C SER A 210 12.15 -0.26 -12.55
N SER A 211 13.21 -1.00 -12.87
CA SER A 211 13.39 -2.43 -12.56
C SER A 211 13.97 -2.63 -11.17
N TRP A 212 14.72 -1.64 -10.68
CA TRP A 212 15.36 -1.62 -9.37
C TRP A 212 15.54 -0.18 -8.88
N GLY A 213 15.07 0.11 -7.67
CA GLY A 213 15.13 1.45 -7.07
C GLY A 213 15.81 1.47 -5.70
N CYS A 214 15.03 1.65 -4.64
CA CYS A 214 15.55 1.73 -3.28
C CYS A 214 15.97 0.36 -2.74
N SER A 215 17.21 0.26 -2.26
CA SER A 215 17.78 -0.98 -1.73
C SER A 215 17.12 -1.37 -0.41
N HIS A 216 16.81 -2.67 -0.27
CA HIS A 216 16.13 -3.28 0.88
C HIS A 216 14.99 -2.39 1.40
N ASN A 217 13.90 -2.43 0.65
CA ASN A 217 12.76 -1.60 0.93
C ASN A 217 12.12 -1.96 2.30
N THR A 218 12.00 -0.94 3.15
CA THR A 218 11.42 -1.05 4.49
C THR A 218 10.05 -0.39 4.61
N GLY A 219 9.54 0.08 3.46
CA GLY A 219 8.31 0.84 3.29
C GLY A 219 8.33 1.55 1.93
N ILE A 220 7.23 1.46 1.19
CA ILE A 220 6.93 2.31 0.03
C ILE A 220 5.75 3.21 0.36
N ALA A 221 5.47 4.18 -0.48
CA ALA A 221 4.13 4.77 -0.58
C ALA A 221 3.96 5.31 -1.99
N PHE A 222 2.78 5.16 -2.57
CA PHE A 222 2.56 5.51 -3.97
C PHE A 222 1.21 6.20 -4.14
N GLU A 223 1.18 7.25 -4.95
CA GLU A 223 -0.07 7.97 -5.21
C GLU A 223 -0.08 8.55 -6.61
N SER A 224 -1.26 8.53 -7.22
CA SER A 224 -1.50 8.99 -8.57
C SER A 224 -1.04 10.45 -8.80
N ALA A 225 -0.65 10.72 -10.04
CA ALA A 225 -0.42 12.07 -10.54
C ALA A 225 -1.05 12.21 -11.94
N ASP A 226 -1.21 13.44 -12.41
CA ASP A 226 -1.85 13.72 -13.71
C ASP A 226 -1.01 13.22 -14.90
N GLU A 227 0.27 12.93 -14.66
CA GLU A 227 1.21 12.33 -15.61
C GLU A 227 2.27 11.52 -14.85
N PRO A 228 2.92 10.52 -15.46
CA PRO A 228 4.07 9.82 -14.87
C PRO A 228 5.31 10.74 -14.77
N PRO A 229 6.26 10.48 -13.86
CA PRO A 229 6.16 9.53 -12.76
C PRO A 229 5.06 9.94 -11.77
N PHE A 230 4.40 8.97 -11.16
CA PHE A 230 3.48 9.18 -10.03
C PHE A 230 4.26 9.48 -8.75
N ALA A 231 3.59 10.05 -7.75
CA ALA A 231 4.25 10.39 -6.49
C ALA A 231 4.66 9.10 -5.77
N SER A 232 5.89 9.06 -5.31
CA SER A 232 6.52 7.85 -4.77
C SER A 232 7.45 8.22 -3.63
N ILE A 233 7.38 7.43 -2.57
CA ILE A 233 8.26 7.52 -1.40
C ILE A 233 8.81 6.14 -1.11
N CYS A 234 10.08 6.08 -0.70
CA CYS A 234 10.70 4.85 -0.23
C CYS A 234 11.46 5.08 1.08
N ALA A 235 11.43 4.09 1.94
CA ALA A 235 12.36 3.95 3.07
C ALA A 235 13.39 2.89 2.73
N GLU A 236 14.65 3.24 2.90
CA GLU A 236 15.79 2.44 2.50
C GLU A 236 16.63 1.98 3.71
N ASP A 237 17.57 1.07 3.47
CA ASP A 237 18.34 0.38 4.52
C ASP A 237 19.63 1.08 4.98
N GLN A 238 19.97 2.21 4.37
CA GLN A 238 21.10 3.09 4.62
C GLN A 238 20.81 4.29 5.54
N GLY A 239 19.54 4.59 5.81
CA GLY A 239 19.18 5.49 6.93
C GLY A 239 18.33 6.70 6.57
N ALA A 240 17.54 6.67 5.50
CA ALA A 240 16.61 7.75 5.20
C ALA A 240 15.30 7.31 4.54
N ILE A 241 14.35 8.23 4.57
CA ILE A 241 13.10 8.19 3.81
C ILE A 241 13.20 9.26 2.72
N TRP A 242 12.91 8.89 1.48
CA TRP A 242 13.08 9.75 0.30
C TRP A 242 11.77 9.93 -0.43
N LEU A 243 11.48 11.17 -0.83
CA LEU A 243 10.58 11.42 -1.96
C LEU A 243 11.38 11.09 -3.22
N ASN A 244 11.20 9.87 -3.72
CA ASN A 244 12.05 9.27 -4.75
C ASN A 244 11.47 9.43 -6.16
N THR A 245 10.45 10.27 -6.35
CA THR A 245 9.74 10.41 -7.65
C THR A 245 10.61 10.86 -8.82
N ARG A 246 11.68 11.63 -8.59
CA ARG A 246 12.63 12.00 -9.67
C ARG A 246 13.73 10.98 -9.90
N THR A 247 14.20 10.38 -8.81
CA THR A 247 15.43 9.58 -8.78
C THR A 247 15.14 8.09 -8.93
N LEU A 248 13.89 7.69 -8.69
CA LEU A 248 13.41 6.29 -8.65
C LEU A 248 14.24 5.41 -7.71
N GLY A 249 14.89 6.01 -6.73
CA GLY A 249 15.91 5.36 -5.91
C GLY A 249 16.55 6.31 -4.90
N MET A 250 17.60 5.81 -4.26
CA MET A 250 18.34 6.46 -3.17
C MET A 250 19.45 7.32 -3.77
N SER A 251 19.20 8.61 -3.96
CA SER A 251 20.20 9.53 -4.49
C SER A 251 20.26 10.82 -3.69
N ASN A 252 21.46 11.35 -3.51
CA ASN A 252 21.70 12.66 -2.89
C ASN A 252 21.07 13.83 -3.67
N ASP A 253 20.70 13.62 -4.94
CA ASP A 253 19.94 14.58 -5.73
C ASP A 253 18.41 14.47 -5.50
N GLY A 254 17.98 13.51 -4.67
CA GLY A 254 16.60 13.31 -4.24
C GLY A 254 16.17 14.27 -3.13
N VAL A 255 14.92 14.14 -2.70
CA VAL A 255 14.36 14.94 -1.60
C VAL A 255 14.29 14.09 -0.34
N LYS A 256 15.18 14.36 0.62
CA LYS A 256 15.24 13.63 1.89
C LYS A 256 14.12 14.09 2.82
N ILE A 257 13.20 13.18 3.15
CA ILE A 257 12.07 13.43 4.05
C ILE A 257 12.51 13.30 5.50
N SER A 258 13.15 12.18 5.84
CA SER A 258 13.56 11.82 7.20
C SER A 258 14.94 11.15 7.21
N ASN A 259 15.67 11.29 8.31
CA ASN A 259 16.78 10.39 8.65
C ASN A 259 16.21 9.31 9.57
N GLU A 260 16.60 8.06 9.38
CA GLU A 260 16.15 6.92 10.17
C GLU A 260 17.35 6.09 10.61
N ASN A 261 17.26 5.49 11.79
CA ASN A 261 18.27 4.53 12.24
C ASN A 261 17.93 3.15 11.68
N THR A 262 18.78 2.64 10.78
CA THR A 262 18.54 1.38 10.09
C THR A 262 19.42 0.25 10.61
N THR A 263 18.90 -0.97 10.54
CA THR A 263 19.69 -2.18 10.81
C THR A 263 19.16 -3.33 9.97
N ASN A 264 20.03 -3.94 9.15
CA ASN A 264 19.75 -5.13 8.36
C ASN A 264 18.47 -5.02 7.49
N GLY A 265 18.30 -3.92 6.76
CA GLY A 265 17.10 -3.72 5.94
C GLY A 265 15.84 -3.49 6.76
N ALA A 266 15.94 -2.79 7.89
CA ALA A 266 14.80 -2.33 8.68
C ALA A 266 15.03 -0.89 9.18
N SER A 267 13.96 -0.09 9.27
CA SER A 267 13.98 1.35 9.56
C SER A 267 12.86 1.80 10.52
N GLY A 268 12.39 0.91 11.38
CA GLY A 268 11.29 1.19 12.32
C GLY A 268 9.89 1.00 11.75
N GLU A 269 9.76 0.34 10.59
CA GLU A 269 8.50 0.06 9.89
C GLU A 269 7.69 1.33 9.57
N PRO A 270 8.31 2.36 8.97
CA PRO A 270 7.71 3.68 8.83
C PRO A 270 6.39 3.67 8.05
N MET A 271 6.27 2.77 7.07
CA MET A 271 5.07 2.54 6.27
C MET A 271 4.60 1.09 6.46
N GLY A 272 4.32 0.70 7.72
CA GLY A 272 3.66 -0.55 8.12
C GLY A 272 4.48 -1.85 7.97
N GLY A 273 5.75 -1.74 7.57
CA GLY A 273 6.68 -2.85 7.44
C GLY A 273 6.40 -3.73 6.21
N MET A 274 6.91 -4.97 6.21
CA MET A 274 6.77 -5.91 5.08
C MET A 274 5.32 -6.33 4.77
N SER A 275 4.37 -5.99 5.64
CA SER A 275 2.95 -6.30 5.49
C SER A 275 2.09 -5.10 5.10
N GLY A 276 2.62 -3.92 4.75
CA GLY A 276 1.81 -2.95 4.01
C GLY A 276 2.15 -1.49 4.17
N SER A 277 2.04 -0.82 3.04
CA SER A 277 2.32 0.58 2.74
C SER A 277 1.09 1.29 2.13
N TYR A 278 -0.13 0.89 2.52
CA TYR A 278 -1.33 1.49 1.96
C TYR A 278 -1.65 2.82 2.59
N SER A 279 -2.13 3.75 1.76
CA SER A 279 -2.61 5.04 2.21
C SER A 279 -1.61 5.77 3.12
N ALA A 280 -0.30 5.56 3.01
CA ALA A 280 0.68 6.37 3.76
C ALA A 280 0.89 7.73 3.07
N LEU A 281 0.70 7.78 1.74
CA LEU A 281 0.77 8.97 0.90
C LEU A 281 -0.60 9.20 0.26
N ALA A 282 -1.16 10.40 0.40
CA ALA A 282 -2.45 10.75 -0.18
C ALA A 282 -2.43 12.10 -0.88
N ARG A 283 -3.04 12.17 -2.06
CA ARG A 283 -3.20 13.42 -2.81
C ARG A 283 -4.37 14.24 -2.26
N PHE A 284 -4.18 15.55 -2.08
CA PHE A 284 -5.29 16.47 -1.83
C PHE A 284 -6.05 16.67 -3.14
N ALA A 285 -7.29 16.19 -3.19
CA ALA A 285 -8.13 15.98 -4.38
C ALA A 285 -7.72 16.74 -5.67
N LYS A 286 -8.30 17.90 -5.99
CA LYS A 286 -8.07 18.63 -7.26
C LYS A 286 -6.81 19.49 -7.22
N SER A 287 -5.77 19.05 -6.52
CA SER A 287 -4.52 19.78 -6.36
C SER A 287 -3.31 18.94 -6.76
N SER A 288 -2.14 19.56 -6.81
CA SER A 288 -0.86 18.85 -6.90
C SER A 288 -0.30 18.49 -5.51
N ARG A 289 -0.98 18.83 -4.41
CA ARG A 289 -0.43 18.67 -3.07
C ARG A 289 -0.63 17.25 -2.56
N TYR A 290 0.31 16.80 -1.73
CA TYR A 290 0.24 15.49 -1.09
C TYR A 290 0.52 15.62 0.41
N ILE A 291 -0.02 14.69 1.19
CA ILE A 291 0.34 14.44 2.58
C ILE A 291 0.91 13.03 2.70
N PHE A 292 2.00 12.90 3.44
CA PHE A 292 2.61 11.63 3.81
C PHE A 292 2.59 11.49 5.34
N ALA A 293 2.19 10.33 5.85
CA ALA A 293 2.24 9.99 7.26
C ALA A 293 3.07 8.72 7.46
N TRP A 294 3.90 8.70 8.50
CA TRP A 294 4.72 7.54 8.86
C TRP A 294 4.97 7.51 10.36
N VAL A 295 5.52 6.40 10.84
CA VAL A 295 6.03 6.27 12.21
C VAL A 295 7.55 6.32 12.25
N SER A 296 8.14 7.00 13.24
CA SER A 296 9.59 7.10 13.38
C SER A 296 10.01 7.28 14.83
N ARG A 297 11.20 6.79 15.16
CA ARG A 297 11.87 7.03 16.47
C ARG A 297 12.61 8.37 16.52
N GLY A 298 12.52 9.16 15.45
CA GLY A 298 13.28 10.40 15.28
C GLY A 298 14.78 10.14 15.12
N ALA A 299 15.50 11.20 14.77
CA ALA A 299 16.91 11.15 14.43
C ALA A 299 17.73 12.17 15.22
N MET A 300 18.84 11.70 15.78
CA MET A 300 19.87 12.52 16.39
C MET A 300 21.27 12.03 15.99
N ASP A 301 22.28 12.84 16.27
CA ASP A 301 23.70 12.50 16.07
C ASP A 301 24.02 12.04 14.65
N ILE A 302 23.88 12.96 13.70
CA ILE A 302 24.12 12.70 12.28
C ILE A 302 25.60 12.44 12.02
N SER A 303 25.89 11.25 11.52
CA SER A 303 27.22 10.79 11.14
C SER A 303 27.26 10.38 9.66
N GLU A 304 28.46 10.25 9.11
CA GLU A 304 28.62 9.88 7.71
C GLU A 304 28.34 8.38 7.53
N ASN A 305 27.56 8.04 6.50
CA ASN A 305 27.52 6.67 6.00
C ASN A 305 28.77 6.44 5.14
N THR A 306 29.82 5.90 5.75
CA THR A 306 31.13 5.72 5.09
C THR A 306 31.11 4.68 3.98
N TRP A 307 30.08 3.81 3.94
CA TRP A 307 29.93 2.80 2.88
C TRP A 307 29.41 3.44 1.59
N MET A 308 28.36 4.25 1.69
CA MET A 308 27.79 5.01 0.57
C MET A 308 28.63 6.26 0.19
N GLY A 309 29.37 6.81 1.16
CA GLY A 309 30.22 7.98 1.00
C GLY A 309 29.49 9.31 1.16
N SER A 310 30.10 10.37 0.61
CA SER A 310 29.71 11.75 0.89
C SER A 310 28.24 12.05 0.52
N GLY A 311 27.52 12.69 1.45
CA GLY A 311 26.11 13.08 1.31
C GLY A 311 25.12 12.11 1.96
N TYR A 312 25.52 10.86 2.14
CA TYR A 312 24.75 9.84 2.86
C TYR A 312 25.07 9.85 4.35
N THR A 313 24.07 9.57 5.17
CA THR A 313 24.12 9.77 6.62
C THR A 313 23.58 8.59 7.39
N HIS A 314 24.15 8.34 8.56
CA HIS A 314 23.53 7.55 9.62
C HIS A 314 23.05 8.47 10.74
N SER A 315 22.05 8.01 11.48
CA SER A 315 21.54 8.67 12.68
C SER A 315 21.30 7.68 13.80
N GLN A 316 21.35 8.15 15.04
CA GLN A 316 20.82 7.43 16.19
C GLN A 316 19.34 7.74 16.38
N ASN A 317 18.62 6.84 17.04
CA ASN A 317 17.24 7.08 17.44
C ASN A 317 17.17 8.19 18.48
N ARG A 318 16.24 9.13 18.31
CA ARG A 318 15.95 10.15 19.33
C ARG A 318 15.17 9.55 20.51
N THR A 319 14.21 8.69 20.23
CA THR A 319 13.36 8.03 21.22
C THR A 319 13.45 6.51 21.09
N ASN A 320 13.08 5.78 22.14
CA ASN A 320 13.01 4.33 22.04
C ASN A 320 11.73 3.85 21.35
N ASN A 321 10.60 4.49 21.65
CA ASN A 321 9.31 4.28 21.01
C ASN A 321 9.20 5.12 19.72
N ARG A 322 8.30 4.73 18.82
CA ARG A 322 7.98 5.49 17.61
C ARG A 322 6.87 6.50 17.86
N ASN A 323 6.92 7.60 17.12
CA ASN A 323 5.91 8.64 17.07
C ASN A 323 5.40 8.82 15.63
N VAL A 324 4.22 9.39 15.46
CA VAL A 324 3.64 9.68 14.15
C VAL A 324 4.17 11.01 13.65
N ALA A 325 4.68 11.02 12.43
CA ALA A 325 5.13 12.20 11.72
C ALA A 325 4.33 12.39 10.44
N ILE A 326 4.28 13.64 9.97
CA ILE A 326 3.76 13.99 8.65
C ILE A 326 4.72 14.86 7.86
N SER A 327 4.56 14.80 6.53
CA SER A 327 5.19 15.70 5.57
C SER A 327 4.19 16.10 4.52
N LEU A 328 4.30 17.35 4.08
CA LEU A 328 3.49 17.89 2.99
C LEU A 328 4.36 18.10 1.78
N PHE A 329 3.75 17.99 0.61
CA PHE A 329 4.39 18.25 -0.68
C PHE A 329 3.51 19.20 -1.48
N SER A 330 4.14 20.15 -2.20
CA SER A 330 3.41 21.07 -3.09
C SER A 330 3.06 20.42 -4.42
N ASP A 331 3.85 19.44 -4.81
CA ASP A 331 3.77 18.62 -6.01
C ASP A 331 4.47 17.28 -5.72
N LYS A 332 4.39 16.35 -6.65
CA LYS A 332 5.04 15.02 -6.56
C LYS A 332 6.57 15.06 -6.48
N TYR A 333 7.22 16.23 -6.52
CA TYR A 333 8.67 16.39 -6.48
C TYR A 333 9.20 17.27 -5.36
N THR A 334 8.33 18.00 -4.66
CA THR A 334 8.77 19.12 -3.82
C THR A 334 8.16 19.02 -2.43
N LYS A 335 9.01 18.75 -1.43
CA LYS A 335 8.64 18.83 -0.01
C LYS A 335 8.38 20.27 0.40
N VAL A 336 7.30 20.48 1.15
CA VAL A 336 7.03 21.75 1.85
C VAL A 336 7.92 21.83 3.08
N GLY A 337 8.65 22.94 3.21
CA GLY A 337 9.63 23.14 4.27
C GLY A 337 11.00 22.51 3.95
N ALA A 338 11.87 22.46 4.95
CA ALA A 338 13.22 21.93 4.78
C ALA A 338 13.23 20.41 4.60
N GLN A 339 14.22 19.91 3.86
CA GLN A 339 14.59 18.49 3.83
C GLN A 339 15.27 18.09 5.13
N ALA A 340 15.34 16.78 5.40
CA ALA A 340 16.17 16.27 6.47
C ALA A 340 17.64 16.62 6.27
N THR A 341 18.31 16.96 7.37
CA THR A 341 19.69 17.43 7.33
C THR A 341 20.63 16.29 6.92
N SER A 342 21.56 16.58 6.01
CA SER A 342 22.73 15.73 5.71
C SER A 342 24.02 16.28 6.33
N LYS A 343 23.91 17.23 7.26
CA LYS A 343 25.07 17.86 7.89
C LYS A 343 25.71 16.91 8.91
N ILE A 344 26.87 16.38 8.56
CA ILE A 344 27.68 15.56 9.47
C ILE A 344 28.06 16.34 10.73
N GLY A 345 27.89 15.70 11.89
CA GLY A 345 28.11 16.28 13.21
C GLY A 345 26.95 17.14 13.73
N ALA A 346 25.79 17.14 13.07
CA ALA A 346 24.58 17.73 13.64
C ALA A 346 24.03 16.84 14.76
N GLU A 347 23.84 17.39 15.96
CA GLU A 347 23.19 16.69 17.08
C GLU A 347 21.70 16.45 16.81
N ASP A 348 21.05 17.39 16.11
CA ASP A 348 19.63 17.32 15.74
C ASP A 348 19.47 16.87 14.28
N GLY A 349 18.81 15.73 14.08
CA GLY A 349 18.59 15.10 12.78
C GLY A 349 17.18 15.27 12.20
N ASP A 350 16.24 15.79 12.98
CA ASP A 350 14.80 15.73 12.68
C ASP A 350 14.00 17.01 13.01
N SER A 351 14.67 18.12 13.33
CA SER A 351 14.01 19.44 13.53
C SER A 351 13.02 19.89 12.45
N GLN A 352 13.16 19.39 11.22
CA GLN A 352 12.27 19.68 10.09
C GLN A 352 11.00 18.82 10.04
N ILE A 353 10.92 17.78 10.87
CA ILE A 353 9.80 16.84 10.90
C ILE A 353 8.62 17.48 11.64
N THR A 354 7.42 17.31 11.08
CA THR A 354 6.18 17.71 11.75
C THR A 354 5.63 16.51 12.52
N TRP A 355 5.83 16.50 13.84
CA TRP A 355 5.35 15.44 14.72
C TRP A 355 3.86 15.62 15.06
N LEU A 356 3.06 14.59 14.81
CA LEU A 356 1.68 14.50 15.27
C LEU A 356 1.57 13.90 16.67
N THR A 357 2.50 13.05 17.07
CA THR A 357 2.58 12.56 18.45
C THR A 357 3.98 12.76 19.00
N GLU A 358 4.05 12.96 20.31
CA GLU A 358 5.27 12.95 21.11
C GLU A 358 4.87 12.35 22.46
N GLY A 359 5.51 11.28 22.89
CA GLY A 359 5.15 10.62 24.15
C GLY A 359 5.92 9.33 24.41
N GLU A 360 5.48 8.58 25.42
CA GLU A 360 6.10 7.31 25.85
C GLU A 360 5.46 6.07 25.18
N ASN A 361 4.26 6.22 24.59
CA ASN A 361 3.61 5.14 23.84
C ASN A 361 4.30 4.91 22.48
N ASP A 362 4.36 3.66 22.04
CA ASP A 362 4.81 3.35 20.67
C ASP A 362 3.64 3.52 19.69
N CYS A 363 3.86 4.31 18.64
CA CYS A 363 2.93 4.46 17.54
C CYS A 363 3.29 3.48 16.41
N SER A 364 2.27 2.84 15.84
CA SER A 364 2.41 1.95 14.69
C SER A 364 1.32 2.23 13.65
N ASN A 365 1.48 1.62 12.47
CA ASN A 365 0.41 1.50 11.47
C ASN A 365 -0.20 2.86 11.05
N ALA A 366 0.66 3.84 10.75
CA ALA A 366 0.22 5.18 10.37
C ALA A 366 -0.33 5.23 8.93
N HIS A 367 -1.47 5.89 8.75
CA HIS A 367 -2.10 6.11 7.45
C HIS A 367 -2.55 7.56 7.30
N ALA A 368 -2.76 8.00 6.07
CA ALA A 368 -3.27 9.30 5.65
C ALA A 368 -4.29 9.15 4.51
N ALA A 369 -5.39 9.88 4.59
CA ALA A 369 -6.34 10.04 3.49
C ALA A 369 -6.92 11.45 3.49
N THR A 370 -7.36 11.96 2.33
CA THR A 370 -7.84 13.34 2.21
C THR A 370 -9.35 13.42 2.09
N PHE A 371 -10.00 14.31 2.86
CA PHE A 371 -11.45 14.58 2.70
C PHE A 371 -11.75 15.41 1.44
N GLY A 372 -10.71 15.94 0.79
CA GLY A 372 -10.79 16.90 -0.30
C GLY A 372 -9.50 17.72 -0.38
N ASP A 373 -9.63 19.00 -0.74
CA ASP A 373 -8.46 19.86 -1.03
C ASP A 373 -7.79 20.47 0.22
N THR A 374 -8.49 20.50 1.36
CA THR A 374 -8.10 21.36 2.49
C THR A 374 -7.78 20.61 3.78
N THR A 375 -8.18 19.35 3.89
CA THR A 375 -8.06 18.59 5.14
C THR A 375 -7.82 17.11 4.87
N ALA A 376 -7.00 16.51 5.71
CA ALA A 376 -6.70 15.10 5.73
C ALA A 376 -7.08 14.48 7.08
N LEU A 377 -7.19 13.16 7.07
CA LEU A 377 -7.28 12.30 8.23
C LEU A 377 -5.96 11.55 8.33
N VAL A 378 -5.33 11.58 9.50
CA VAL A 378 -4.18 10.74 9.82
C VAL A 378 -4.57 9.79 10.94
N THR A 379 -4.25 8.52 10.79
CA THR A 379 -4.57 7.48 11.77
C THR A 379 -3.31 6.77 12.22
N TRP A 380 -3.33 6.20 13.42
CA TRP A 380 -2.28 5.33 13.95
C TRP A 380 -2.83 4.44 15.06
N GLU A 381 -2.08 3.42 15.43
CA GLU A 381 -2.34 2.60 16.60
C GLU A 381 -1.28 2.89 17.67
N GLU A 382 -1.66 2.79 18.95
CA GLU A 382 -0.74 2.96 20.06
C GLU A 382 -0.59 1.69 20.89
N ILE A 383 0.64 1.47 21.36
CA ILE A 383 1.01 0.51 22.38
C ILE A 383 1.43 1.27 23.64
N SER A 384 0.74 1.03 24.77
CA SER A 384 1.17 1.52 26.08
C SER A 384 2.18 0.57 26.72
N ASP A 385 3.07 1.15 27.54
CA ASP A 385 4.19 0.45 28.19
C ASP A 385 5.00 -0.39 27.18
N PRO A 386 5.47 0.20 26.07
CA PRO A 386 6.04 -0.57 24.98
C PRO A 386 7.38 -1.20 25.37
N THR A 387 7.54 -2.47 25.01
CA THR A 387 8.81 -3.18 24.99
C THR A 387 9.37 -3.16 23.58
N CYS A 388 10.43 -2.37 23.37
CA CYS A 388 11.09 -2.21 22.08
C CYS A 388 12.44 -2.93 22.10
N ASP A 389 12.41 -4.25 21.93
CA ASP A 389 13.60 -5.12 22.07
C ASP A 389 14.66 -4.88 20.98
N PHE A 390 14.25 -4.32 19.83
CA PHE A 390 15.10 -4.13 18.65
C PHE A 390 15.21 -2.64 18.27
N VAL A 391 16.39 -2.21 17.83
CA VAL A 391 16.69 -0.79 17.56
C VAL A 391 15.96 -0.22 16.34
N ALA A 392 15.72 -1.04 15.32
CA ALA A 392 15.16 -0.63 14.02
C ALA A 392 13.85 -1.37 13.66
N MET A 393 13.16 -1.95 14.65
CA MET A 393 11.90 -2.68 14.44
C MET A 393 10.79 -2.11 15.33
N GLY A 394 9.57 -2.63 15.16
CA GLY A 394 8.44 -2.30 16.01
C GLY A 394 8.57 -2.78 17.46
N CYS A 395 7.66 -2.29 18.30
CA CYS A 395 7.57 -2.66 19.72
C CYS A 395 6.37 -3.59 19.96
N ARG A 396 6.33 -4.21 21.13
CA ARG A 396 5.19 -4.99 21.64
C ARG A 396 4.71 -4.42 22.97
N GLY A 397 3.46 -4.69 23.33
CA GLY A 397 2.91 -4.26 24.61
C GLY A 397 1.38 -4.28 24.61
N GLN A 398 0.78 -3.46 25.47
CA GLN A 398 -0.67 -3.40 25.56
C GLN A 398 -1.23 -2.45 24.49
N PHE A 399 -2.14 -2.95 23.64
CA PHE A 399 -2.86 -2.08 22.71
C PHE A 399 -3.65 -1.00 23.48
N ALA A 400 -3.32 0.25 23.18
CA ALA A 400 -3.88 1.42 23.84
C ALA A 400 -5.03 2.04 23.04
N GLY A 401 -5.16 1.71 21.75
CA GLY A 401 -6.24 2.19 20.88
C GLY A 401 -5.75 2.62 19.50
N THR A 402 -6.71 2.79 18.60
CA THR A 402 -6.54 3.41 17.29
C THR A 402 -6.97 4.86 17.38
N PHE A 403 -6.15 5.75 16.85
CA PHE A 403 -6.34 7.19 16.91
C PHE A 403 -6.60 7.78 15.54
N PHE A 404 -7.40 8.85 15.52
CA PHE A 404 -7.82 9.52 14.28
C PHE A 404 -7.69 11.04 14.46
N GLN A 405 -6.72 11.64 13.78
CA GLN A 405 -6.45 13.08 13.84
C GLN A 405 -6.77 13.74 12.51
N GLN A 406 -7.66 14.73 12.53
CA GLN A 406 -7.83 15.62 11.40
C GLN A 406 -6.63 16.58 11.32
N VAL A 407 -6.10 16.79 10.12
CA VAL A 407 -5.00 17.71 9.84
C VAL A 407 -5.43 18.64 8.70
N ASP A 408 -5.13 19.94 8.79
CA ASP A 408 -5.37 20.87 7.68
C ASP A 408 -4.30 20.73 6.59
N SER A 409 -4.51 21.38 5.44
CA SER A 409 -3.58 21.32 4.31
C SER A 409 -2.19 21.89 4.64
N ASP A 410 -2.04 22.63 5.74
CA ASP A 410 -0.76 23.20 6.20
C ASP A 410 -0.10 22.33 7.28
N GLY A 411 -0.66 21.15 7.58
CA GLY A 411 -0.08 20.17 8.48
C GLY A 411 -0.43 20.41 9.94
N LYS A 412 -1.38 21.30 10.24
CA LYS A 412 -1.78 21.59 11.62
C LYS A 412 -2.91 20.67 12.04
N LYS A 413 -2.81 20.17 13.28
CA LYS A 413 -3.86 19.41 13.94
C LYS A 413 -5.13 20.25 14.06
N VAL A 414 -6.26 19.69 13.62
CA VAL A 414 -7.59 20.27 13.80
C VAL A 414 -8.29 19.52 14.93
N GLY A 415 -8.47 20.18 16.07
CA GLY A 415 -9.05 19.56 17.27
C GLY A 415 -8.17 18.48 17.89
N SER A 416 -8.76 17.69 18.79
CA SER A 416 -8.11 16.54 19.44
C SER A 416 -8.39 15.24 18.68
N PRO A 417 -7.47 14.25 18.74
CA PRO A 417 -7.68 12.98 18.07
C PRO A 417 -8.85 12.20 18.69
N LEU A 418 -9.61 11.49 17.85
CA LEU A 418 -10.50 10.43 18.32
C LEU A 418 -9.67 9.25 18.78
N LYS A 419 -10.22 8.48 19.72
CA LYS A 419 -9.70 7.16 20.08
C LYS A 419 -10.81 6.13 19.94
N SER A 420 -10.49 5.00 19.30
CA SER A 420 -11.29 3.77 19.30
C SER A 420 -10.47 2.60 19.83
N THR A 421 -11.09 1.68 20.56
CA THR A 421 -10.42 0.46 21.05
C THR A 421 -10.93 -0.80 20.36
N ASN A 422 -11.80 -0.66 19.37
CA ASN A 422 -12.45 -1.76 18.64
C ASN A 422 -12.61 -1.47 17.15
N THR A 423 -11.85 -0.49 16.64
CA THR A 423 -11.77 -0.14 15.23
C THR A 423 -10.31 -0.03 14.86
N TYR A 424 -9.89 -0.72 13.81
CA TYR A 424 -8.50 -0.77 13.35
C TYR A 424 -8.41 -0.28 11.92
N VAL A 425 -7.20 -0.14 11.38
CA VAL A 425 -6.98 0.21 9.97
C VAL A 425 -6.08 -0.87 9.35
N ALA A 426 -6.66 -1.76 8.54
CA ALA A 426 -5.97 -2.92 7.97
C ALA A 426 -5.75 -2.83 6.44
N GLY A 427 -6.15 -1.72 5.82
CA GLY A 427 -6.17 -1.54 4.38
C GLY A 427 -6.37 -0.08 4.00
N ASP A 428 -6.63 0.15 2.71
CA ASP A 428 -6.74 1.51 2.16
C ASP A 428 -7.87 2.32 2.80
N MET A 429 -7.55 3.58 3.07
CA MET A 429 -8.49 4.61 3.47
C MET A 429 -8.98 5.37 2.25
N VAL A 430 -10.21 5.10 1.83
CA VAL A 430 -10.78 5.62 0.59
C VAL A 430 -11.76 6.74 0.85
N THR A 431 -11.64 7.83 0.08
CA THR A 431 -12.62 8.91 0.07
C THR A 431 -13.80 8.55 -0.81
N MET A 432 -14.95 8.31 -0.18
CA MET A 432 -16.22 8.00 -0.82
C MET A 432 -16.77 9.21 -1.59
N ALA A 433 -17.71 8.97 -2.51
CA ALA A 433 -18.33 10.02 -3.31
C ALA A 433 -19.12 11.07 -2.49
N ASP A 434 -19.54 10.70 -1.27
CA ASP A 434 -20.19 11.61 -0.32
C ASP A 434 -19.21 12.37 0.59
N GLY A 435 -17.90 12.20 0.37
CA GLY A 435 -16.82 12.88 1.09
C GLY A 435 -16.41 12.20 2.39
N ARG A 436 -17.02 11.08 2.78
CA ARG A 436 -16.54 10.28 3.92
C ARG A 436 -15.25 9.55 3.57
N ILE A 437 -14.37 9.37 4.54
CA ILE A 437 -13.24 8.45 4.41
C ILE A 437 -13.63 7.13 5.04
N CYS A 438 -13.54 6.03 4.32
CA CYS A 438 -13.93 4.69 4.77
C CYS A 438 -12.82 3.66 4.52
N TRP A 439 -12.75 2.64 5.37
CA TRP A 439 -11.76 1.56 5.26
C TRP A 439 -12.31 0.24 5.85
N PRO A 440 -11.81 -0.91 5.39
CA PRO A 440 -12.12 -2.21 5.96
C PRO A 440 -11.30 -2.48 7.24
N TYR A 441 -11.86 -3.27 8.14
CA TYR A 441 -11.15 -3.84 9.28
C TYR A 441 -11.81 -5.12 9.76
N VAL A 442 -11.10 -5.92 10.56
CA VAL A 442 -11.69 -7.06 11.25
C VAL A 442 -11.99 -6.70 12.69
N ASN A 443 -13.22 -6.95 13.11
CA ASN A 443 -13.61 -6.84 14.51
C ASN A 443 -13.01 -8.02 15.30
N MET A 444 -11.84 -7.78 15.89
CA MET A 444 -11.10 -8.75 16.68
C MET A 444 -10.55 -8.14 17.95
N ASN A 445 -10.08 -8.98 18.88
CA ASN A 445 -9.23 -8.51 19.97
C ASN A 445 -7.80 -8.34 19.44
N TRP A 446 -7.34 -7.09 19.35
CA TRP A 446 -5.99 -6.80 18.85
C TRP A 446 -4.95 -6.94 19.96
N ASP A 447 -4.27 -8.08 19.97
CA ASP A 447 -3.23 -8.40 20.95
C ASP A 447 -1.85 -8.12 20.36
N LEU A 448 -1.17 -7.12 20.91
CA LEU A 448 0.20 -6.72 20.52
C LEU A 448 1.23 -7.09 21.59
N SER A 449 0.87 -7.92 22.58
CA SER A 449 1.71 -8.16 23.76
C SER A 449 2.85 -9.16 23.49
N GLN A 450 2.69 -10.00 22.48
CA GLN A 450 3.59 -11.11 22.14
C GLN A 450 3.64 -11.34 20.62
N ALA A 451 4.59 -12.15 20.18
CA ALA A 451 4.70 -12.58 18.79
C ALA A 451 3.55 -13.50 18.38
N VAL A 452 3.21 -13.53 17.09
CA VAL A 452 2.05 -14.24 16.52
C VAL A 452 2.04 -15.73 16.88
N TYR A 453 3.19 -16.40 16.91
CA TYR A 453 3.28 -17.83 17.27
C TYR A 453 2.78 -18.14 18.69
N ALA A 454 2.72 -17.15 19.57
CA ALA A 454 2.23 -17.26 20.94
C ALA A 454 0.76 -16.84 21.09
N LEU A 455 0.14 -16.34 20.02
CA LEU A 455 -1.24 -15.83 20.01
C LEU A 455 -2.19 -16.82 19.36
N SER A 456 -3.46 -16.78 19.77
CA SER A 456 -4.55 -17.39 19.02
C SER A 456 -5.06 -16.40 17.98
N SER A 457 -4.82 -16.66 16.69
CA SER A 457 -5.32 -15.85 15.59
C SER A 457 -6.29 -16.67 14.72
N PRO A 458 -7.60 -16.69 15.04
CA PRO A 458 -8.55 -17.43 14.23
C PRO A 458 -8.79 -16.73 12.89
N ALA A 459 -8.87 -17.52 11.81
CA ALA A 459 -9.41 -17.05 10.55
C ALA A 459 -10.88 -16.62 10.72
N THR A 460 -11.34 -15.67 9.89
CA THR A 460 -12.72 -15.17 9.91
C THR A 460 -13.28 -15.07 8.50
N THR A 461 -14.61 -15.10 8.37
CA THR A 461 -15.33 -14.74 7.14
C THR A 461 -16.02 -13.39 7.25
N LYS A 462 -15.77 -12.63 8.31
CA LYS A 462 -16.43 -11.36 8.59
C LYS A 462 -15.48 -10.19 8.38
N MET A 463 -15.93 -9.24 7.57
CA MET A 463 -15.27 -7.96 7.35
C MET A 463 -16.19 -6.85 7.84
N SER A 464 -15.63 -5.94 8.64
CA SER A 464 -16.27 -4.72 9.10
C SER A 464 -15.75 -3.52 8.30
N PHE A 465 -16.51 -2.43 8.34
CA PHE A 465 -16.10 -1.16 7.74
C PHE A 465 -16.29 -0.02 8.73
N ALA A 466 -15.39 0.93 8.68
CA ALA A 466 -15.48 2.16 9.46
C ALA A 466 -15.40 3.36 8.52
N CYS A 467 -16.10 4.43 8.88
CA CYS A 467 -16.08 5.67 8.12
C CYS A 467 -16.00 6.88 9.04
N ILE A 468 -15.22 7.88 8.66
CA ILE A 468 -15.23 9.20 9.30
C ILE A 468 -15.80 10.23 8.33
N ASN A 469 -16.68 11.09 8.85
CA ASN A 469 -17.20 12.27 8.15
C ASN A 469 -16.95 13.54 8.96
N LEU A 470 -16.57 14.64 8.31
CA LEU A 470 -16.52 15.96 8.91
C LEU A 470 -17.94 16.52 9.10
N THR A 471 -18.46 16.63 10.33
CA THR A 471 -19.73 17.35 10.52
C THR A 471 -19.48 18.85 10.44
N GLY A 472 -20.18 19.55 9.57
CA GLY A 472 -20.11 21.02 9.48
C GLY A 472 -19.80 21.57 8.09
N ALA A 473 -19.41 20.73 7.13
CA ALA A 473 -19.56 21.07 5.73
C ALA A 473 -21.03 20.88 5.37
N SER A 474 -21.83 21.95 5.51
CA SER A 474 -23.06 22.07 4.74
C SER A 474 -22.78 21.64 3.31
N SER A 475 -23.64 20.77 2.77
CA SER A 475 -23.70 20.34 1.38
C SER A 475 -23.54 21.52 0.42
N ASN A 476 -22.30 21.90 0.12
CA ASN A 476 -22.01 22.68 -1.06
C ASN A 476 -22.06 21.69 -2.20
N ASN A 477 -23.25 21.63 -2.81
CA ASN A 477 -23.56 20.93 -4.06
C ASN A 477 -22.32 20.69 -4.92
N ILE A 478 -21.76 19.48 -4.85
CA ILE A 478 -21.01 18.94 -5.97
C ILE A 478 -22.06 18.71 -7.05
N THR A 479 -22.21 19.72 -7.89
CA THR A 479 -23.04 19.63 -9.08
C THR A 479 -22.36 18.61 -9.99
N PRO A 480 -23.00 17.50 -10.39
CA PRO A 480 -22.41 16.60 -11.36
C PRO A 480 -22.33 17.35 -12.69
N SER A 481 -21.14 17.81 -13.05
CA SER A 481 -20.93 18.47 -14.33
C SER A 481 -20.89 17.42 -15.43
N SER A 482 -22.06 17.22 -16.04
CA SER A 482 -22.31 16.94 -17.46
C SER A 482 -21.14 16.42 -18.28
N SER A 483 -21.30 15.17 -18.72
CA SER A 483 -20.70 14.62 -19.93
C SER A 483 -20.79 15.62 -21.09
N ALA A 484 -19.63 16.04 -21.60
CA ALA A 484 -19.56 16.77 -22.85
C ALA A 484 -20.09 15.87 -23.99
N ALA A 485 -21.02 16.45 -24.74
CA ALA A 485 -21.79 15.80 -25.78
C ALA A 485 -20.92 15.13 -26.85
N SER A 486 -21.32 13.92 -27.23
CA SER A 486 -20.83 13.22 -28.41
C SER A 486 -21.07 14.05 -29.67
N SER A 487 -19.99 14.44 -30.35
CA SER A 487 -20.07 14.95 -31.72
C SER A 487 -20.33 13.79 -32.67
N THR A 488 -21.52 13.79 -33.27
CA THR A 488 -21.90 12.96 -34.41
C THR A 488 -20.97 13.18 -35.61
N SER A 489 -20.39 12.09 -36.13
CA SER A 489 -19.97 12.02 -37.54
C SER A 489 -20.39 10.70 -38.17
N VAL A 490 -20.98 10.86 -39.35
CA VAL A 490 -21.77 9.93 -40.15
C VAL A 490 -20.92 8.86 -40.85
N VAL A 491 -21.36 7.60 -40.72
CA VAL A 491 -21.44 6.48 -41.69
C VAL A 491 -20.32 6.29 -42.72
N SER A 492 -19.77 5.06 -42.75
CA SER A 492 -19.64 4.26 -43.99
C SER A 492 -19.65 2.75 -43.69
N LYS A 493 -20.59 2.05 -44.35
CA LYS A 493 -20.77 0.58 -44.37
C LYS A 493 -19.79 -0.08 -45.33
N SER A 494 -19.30 -1.28 -44.96
CA SER A 494 -19.32 -2.53 -45.75
C SER A 494 -18.54 -3.61 -44.98
N ALA A 495 -19.17 -4.66 -44.49
CA ALA A 495 -19.60 -5.90 -45.17
C ALA A 495 -18.57 -7.05 -44.97
N THR A 496 -18.95 -7.96 -44.06
CA THR A 496 -18.80 -9.44 -44.06
C THR A 496 -17.66 -10.09 -44.85
N LEU A 497 -16.96 -11.03 -44.20
CA LEU A 497 -16.85 -12.42 -44.67
C LEU A 497 -16.47 -13.38 -43.53
N THR A 498 -17.16 -14.52 -43.56
CA THR A 498 -17.05 -15.74 -42.76
C THR A 498 -15.84 -16.59 -43.14
N ASN A 499 -15.24 -17.34 -42.20
CA ASN A 499 -15.19 -18.81 -42.31
C ASN A 499 -14.66 -19.54 -41.06
N SER A 500 -15.22 -20.73 -40.91
CA SER A 500 -15.10 -21.79 -39.90
C SER A 500 -13.84 -22.65 -39.97
N SER A 501 -13.48 -23.30 -38.85
CA SER A 501 -13.21 -24.77 -38.67
C SER A 501 -12.36 -25.01 -37.41
N VAL A 502 -12.87 -25.56 -36.30
CA VAL A 502 -12.96 -27.00 -35.92
C VAL A 502 -11.65 -27.79 -36.10
N ALA A 503 -10.99 -28.18 -35.00
CA ALA A 503 -10.94 -29.57 -34.49
C ALA A 503 -9.88 -29.77 -33.38
N SER A 504 -10.15 -30.81 -32.60
CA SER A 504 -9.67 -31.22 -31.28
C SER A 504 -8.54 -32.28 -31.26
N ILE A 505 -8.15 -32.68 -30.03
CA ILE A 505 -7.48 -33.92 -29.58
C ILE A 505 -5.93 -33.78 -29.49
N GLY A 506 -5.22 -34.19 -28.44
CA GLY A 506 -5.57 -34.95 -27.25
C GLY A 506 -4.32 -35.16 -26.36
N ALA A 507 -4.58 -35.63 -25.15
CA ALA A 507 -3.65 -35.79 -24.04
C ALA A 507 -2.56 -36.87 -24.21
N ALA A 508 -1.46 -36.73 -23.47
CA ALA A 508 -0.76 -37.85 -22.84
C ALA A 508 0.12 -37.36 -21.66
N GLN A 509 -0.13 -37.96 -20.50
CA GLN A 509 0.64 -37.85 -19.26
C GLN A 509 1.98 -38.61 -19.36
N SER A 510 2.99 -38.18 -18.61
CA SER A 510 3.93 -39.10 -17.98
C SER A 510 4.50 -38.53 -16.68
N HIS A 511 4.26 -39.28 -15.61
CA HIS A 511 4.87 -39.18 -14.29
C HIS A 511 6.41 -39.20 -14.33
N SER A 512 7.06 -38.49 -13.41
CA SER A 512 8.32 -38.89 -12.76
C SER A 512 8.50 -38.17 -11.42
N GLU A 513 9.15 -38.88 -10.50
CA GLU A 513 9.24 -38.69 -9.05
C GLU A 513 9.91 -37.39 -8.58
N VAL A 514 9.40 -36.84 -7.46
CA VAL A 514 10.08 -35.80 -6.68
C VAL A 514 10.85 -36.48 -5.55
N VAL A 515 12.18 -36.40 -5.63
CA VAL A 515 13.10 -36.64 -4.52
C VAL A 515 13.16 -35.35 -3.71
N ALA A 516 12.80 -35.45 -2.44
CA ALA A 516 12.95 -34.38 -1.46
C ALA A 516 14.42 -34.21 -1.10
N ASP A 517 14.93 -32.98 -1.11
CA ASP A 517 16.14 -32.65 -0.36
C ASP A 517 15.98 -31.33 0.39
N ASN A 518 16.16 -31.45 1.71
CA ASN A 518 16.16 -30.40 2.71
C ASN A 518 17.47 -29.61 2.61
N CYS A 519 17.40 -28.27 2.61
CA CYS A 519 18.50 -27.45 3.08
C CYS A 519 17.99 -26.36 4.01
N ALA A 520 18.21 -26.61 5.30
CA ALA A 520 18.13 -25.63 6.37
C ALA A 520 19.27 -24.62 6.23
N ALA A 521 18.94 -23.34 6.30
CA ALA A 521 19.91 -22.27 6.50
C ALA A 521 20.17 -22.09 8.01
N THR A 522 21.42 -22.24 8.41
CA THR A 522 21.94 -21.91 9.74
C THR A 522 22.65 -20.56 9.70
N MET A 523 22.24 -19.71 10.66
CA MET A 523 22.92 -18.55 11.28
C MET A 523 23.09 -17.26 10.48
#